data_AF-A0A358M864-F1
#
_entry.id   AF-A0A358M864-F1
#
_cell.length_a   1.000
_cell.length_b   1.000
_cell.length_c   1.000
_cell.angle_alpha   90.00
_cell.angle_beta   90.00
_cell.angle_gamma   90.00
#
_symmetry.space_group_name_H-M   'P 1'
#
loop_
_entity.id
_entity.type
_entity.pdbx_description
1 polymer ?
#
loop_
_entity_poly.entity_id
_entity_poly.type
_entity_poly.pdbx_seq_one_letter_code
_entity_poly.pdbx_strand_id
1 'polypeptide(L)'
;MLDADIREPLFLYLETRYGKVRIFEEKNIGTSRADVIAITDGELIGLEIKSDGDSYARLKSQIRNYNKYCGKNYLVVGASHRIHA
;
A
#
# COMPACT_ATOMS: atom_id res chain seq x y z
N MET A 1 -0.07 -16.23 -3.38
CA MET A 1 -0.74 -15.33 -2.43
C MET A 1 -1.51 -14.29 -3.23
N LEU A 2 -2.82 -14.27 -3.03
CA LEU A 2 -3.73 -13.33 -3.66
C LEU A 2 -3.71 -11.99 -2.91
N ASP A 3 -4.24 -10.94 -3.53
CA ASP A 3 -4.39 -9.62 -2.90
C ASP A 3 -5.17 -9.69 -1.57
N ALA A 4 -6.28 -10.45 -1.56
CA ALA A 4 -7.09 -10.65 -0.35
C ALA A 4 -6.30 -11.27 0.81
N ASP A 5 -5.37 -12.20 0.51
CA ASP A 5 -4.52 -12.85 1.51
C ASP A 5 -3.50 -11.88 2.12
N ILE A 6 -3.20 -10.76 1.46
CA ILE A 6 -2.25 -9.73 1.91
C ILE A 6 -2.94 -8.70 2.80
N ARG A 7 -4.18 -8.32 2.47
CA ARG A 7 -4.86 -7.19 3.11
C ARG A 7 -5.10 -7.39 4.59
N GLU A 8 -5.63 -8.55 4.99
CA GLU A 8 -5.90 -8.83 6.41
C GLU A 8 -4.65 -8.75 7.30
N PRO A 9 -3.53 -9.45 7.01
CA PRO A 9 -2.32 -9.32 7.82
C PRO A 9 -1.69 -7.93 7.73
N LEU A 10 -1.83 -7.23 6.59
CA LEU A 10 -1.38 -5.84 6.46
C LEU A 10 -2.13 -4.91 7.40
N PHE A 11 -3.46 -5.02 7.48
CA PHE A 11 -4.28 -4.16 8.33
C PHE A 11 -4.00 -4.42 9.80
N LEU A 12 -3.88 -5.69 10.20
CA LEU A 12 -3.46 -6.07 11.55
C LEU A 12 -2.08 -5.50 11.91
N TYR A 13 -1.12 -5.54 10.98
CA TYR A 13 0.19 -4.93 11.17
C TYR A 13 0.09 -3.41 11.38
N LEU A 14 -0.72 -2.71 10.58
CA LEU A 14 -0.89 -1.26 10.69
C LEU A 14 -1.52 -0.87 12.05
N GLU A 15 -2.57 -1.58 12.47
CA GLU A 15 -3.20 -1.38 13.78
C GLU A 15 -2.23 -1.65 14.93
N THR A 16 -1.47 -2.75 14.86
CA THR A 16 -0.48 -3.10 15.88
C THR A 16 0.65 -2.06 15.95
N ARG A 17 1.10 -1.56 14.79
CA ARG A 17 2.27 -0.67 14.69
C ARG A 17 1.95 0.78 15.03
N TYR A 18 0.78 1.26 14.64
CA TYR A 18 0.39 2.67 14.75
C TYR A 18 -0.76 2.92 15.73
N GLY A 19 -1.35 1.87 16.30
CA GLY A 19 -2.51 1.98 17.18
C GLY A 19 -3.76 2.35 16.39
N LYS A 20 -4.32 3.53 16.64
CA LYS A 20 -5.54 3.98 15.97
C LYS A 20 -5.23 4.40 14.52
N VAL A 21 -5.58 3.54 13.58
CA VAL A 21 -5.47 3.80 12.14
C VAL A 21 -6.86 3.84 11.48
N ARG A 22 -7.04 4.68 10.47
CA ARG A 22 -8.21 4.65 9.59
C ARG A 22 -7.77 4.19 8.21
N ILE A 23 -8.40 3.15 7.70
CA ILE A 23 -7.98 2.48 6.46
C ILE A 23 -9.03 2.76 5.38
N PHE A 24 -8.59 3.26 4.23
CA PHE A 24 -9.40 3.42 3.03
C PHE A 24 -8.81 2.58 1.92
N GLU A 25 -9.59 1.64 1.43
CA GLU A 25 -9.20 0.80 0.31
C GLU A 25 -9.58 1.48 -1.00
N GLU A 26 -8.81 1.18 -2.06
CA GLU A 26 -9.19 1.49 -3.43
C GLU A 26 -9.51 2.99 -3.67
N LYS A 27 -8.81 3.85 -2.94
CA LYS A 27 -9.10 5.28 -2.83
C LYS A 27 -8.52 6.06 -4.01
N ASN A 28 -9.35 6.84 -4.68
CA ASN A 28 -8.86 7.78 -5.69
C ASN A 28 -7.99 8.88 -5.04
N ILE A 29 -6.77 9.01 -5.55
CA ILE A 29 -5.77 10.02 -5.20
C ILE A 29 -5.26 10.72 -6.47
N GLY A 30 -5.69 11.98 -6.66
CA GLY A 30 -5.42 12.72 -7.89
C GLY A 30 -5.97 11.98 -9.12
N THR A 31 -5.08 11.60 -10.04
CA THR A 31 -5.41 10.87 -11.28
C THR A 31 -5.18 9.37 -11.18
N SER A 32 -4.96 8.83 -9.97
CA SER A 32 -4.70 7.41 -9.74
C SER A 32 -5.59 6.86 -8.63
N ARG A 33 -5.72 5.54 -8.57
CA ARG A 33 -6.37 4.82 -7.48
C ARG A 33 -5.29 4.17 -6.64
N ALA A 34 -5.25 4.51 -5.36
CA ALA A 34 -4.39 3.84 -4.39
C ALA A 34 -5.06 2.55 -3.91
N ASP A 35 -4.27 1.49 -3.68
CA ASP A 35 -4.80 0.23 -3.17
C ASP A 35 -5.26 0.40 -1.73
N VAL A 36 -4.44 1.07 -0.92
CA VAL A 36 -4.74 1.43 0.47
C VAL A 36 -4.16 2.80 0.81
N ILE A 37 -4.96 3.62 1.49
CA ILE A 37 -4.51 4.80 2.23
C ILE A 37 -4.80 4.56 3.71
N ALA A 38 -3.77 4.61 4.54
CA ALA A 38 -3.87 4.54 5.99
C ALA A 38 -3.62 5.92 6.60
N ILE A 39 -4.51 6.35 7.48
CA ILE A 39 -4.40 7.61 8.22
C ILE A 39 -4.01 7.29 9.65
N THR A 40 -2.83 7.75 10.05
CA THR A 40 -2.32 7.63 11.43
C THR A 40 -2.27 9.01 12.09
N ASP A 41 -1.89 9.06 13.37
CA ASP A 41 -1.59 10.32 14.03
C ASP A 41 -0.29 10.89 13.45
N GLY A 42 -0.42 11.87 12.55
CA GLY A 42 0.69 12.66 12.01
C GLY A 42 0.96 12.51 10.52
N GLU A 43 0.48 11.46 9.84
CA GLU A 43 0.72 11.30 8.40
C GLU A 43 -0.33 10.46 7.66
N LEU A 44 -0.43 10.72 6.34
CA LEU A 44 -1.06 9.81 5.40
C LEU A 44 0.00 8.82 4.90
N ILE A 45 -0.28 7.53 5.07
CA ILE A 45 0.54 6.44 4.60
C ILE A 45 -0.13 5.84 3.37
N GLY A 46 0.58 5.80 2.25
CA GLY A 46 0.12 5.13 1.05
C GLY A 46 0.71 3.73 0.94
N LEU A 47 -0.13 2.74 0.61
CA LEU A 47 0.33 1.37 0.42
C LEU A 47 -0.14 0.85 -0.93
N GLU A 48 0.83 0.45 -1.74
CA GLU A 48 0.63 -0.21 -3.02
C GLU A 48 0.88 -1.71 -2.83
N ILE A 49 -0.07 -2.54 -3.25
CA ILE A 49 0.00 -4.00 -3.11
C ILE A 49 0.43 -4.61 -4.43
N LYS A 50 1.34 -5.58 -4.37
CA LYS A 50 1.73 -6.45 -5.48
C LYS A 50 1.65 -7.89 -5.03
N SER A 51 0.53 -8.54 -5.33
CA SER A 51 0.34 -9.98 -5.12
C SER A 51 1.32 -10.79 -5.97
N ASP A 52 1.40 -12.11 -5.76
CA ASP A 52 2.43 -12.92 -6.41
C ASP A 52 2.36 -12.90 -7.95
N GLY A 53 1.20 -12.58 -8.53
CA GLY A 53 0.99 -12.48 -9.98
C GLY A 53 1.16 -11.07 -10.56
N ASP A 54 1.35 -10.05 -9.74
CA ASP A 54 1.44 -8.67 -10.20
C ASP A 54 2.82 -8.34 -10.81
N SER A 55 2.83 -7.43 -11.79
CA SER A 55 4.08 -6.88 -12.34
C SER A 55 4.34 -5.46 -11.84
N TYR A 56 5.59 -5.01 -11.96
CA TYR A 56 6.01 -3.65 -11.59
C TYR A 56 5.89 -2.62 -12.72
N ALA A 57 5.23 -2.95 -13.85
CA ALA A 57 5.18 -2.10 -15.04
C ALA A 57 4.67 -0.66 -14.75
N ARG A 58 3.78 -0.50 -13.76
CA ARG A 58 3.20 0.80 -13.35
C ARG A 58 3.86 1.44 -12.14
N LEU A 59 4.82 0.78 -11.49
CA LEU A 59 5.34 1.20 -10.18
C LEU A 59 5.95 2.61 -10.22
N LYS A 60 6.66 2.96 -11.28
CA LYS A 60 7.31 4.29 -11.41
C LYS A 60 6.30 5.44 -11.39
N SER A 61 5.12 5.29 -12.00
CA SER A 61 4.07 6.33 -11.95
C SER A 61 3.36 6.33 -10.61
N GLN A 62 3.15 5.14 -10.01
CA GLN A 62 2.56 4.98 -8.69
C GLN A 62 3.39 5.72 -7.63
N ILE A 63 4.70 5.46 -7.54
CA ILE A 63 5.62 6.16 -6.63
C ILE A 63 5.47 7.69 -6.76
N ARG A 64 5.48 8.19 -8.00
CA ARG A 64 5.35 9.64 -8.27
C ARG A 64 4.03 10.21 -7.78
N ASN A 65 2.93 9.48 -7.95
CA ASN A 65 1.61 9.96 -7.56
C ASN A 65 1.41 9.90 -6.05
N TYR A 66 1.81 8.80 -5.41
CA TYR A 66 1.73 8.63 -3.97
C TYR A 66 2.58 9.67 -3.22
N ASN A 67 3.82 9.95 -3.69
CA ASN A 67 4.69 10.99 -3.10
C ASN A 67 4.09 12.40 -3.13
N LYS A 68 3.05 12.68 -3.93
CA LYS A 68 2.38 13.99 -3.92
C LYS A 68 1.46 14.18 -2.73
N TYR A 69 0.94 13.08 -2.16
CA TYR A 69 -0.16 13.11 -1.19
C TYR A 69 0.19 12.46 0.15
N CYS A 70 1.10 11.48 0.16
CA CYS A 70 1.43 10.69 1.34
C CYS A 70 2.77 11.12 1.93
N GLY A 71 2.84 11.19 3.26
CA GLY A 71 4.08 11.46 4.00
C GLY A 71 5.03 10.26 4.00
N LYS A 72 4.47 9.05 3.91
CA LYS A 72 5.21 7.79 3.80
C LYS A 72 4.51 6.84 2.82
N ASN A 73 5.30 6.05 2.09
CA ASN A 73 4.80 5.05 1.15
C ASN A 73 5.44 3.68 1.41
N TYR A 74 4.62 2.64 1.33
CA TYR A 74 5.05 1.25 1.39
C TYR A 74 4.67 0.53 0.09
N LEU A 75 5.58 -0.33 -0.37
CA LEU A 75 5.28 -1.35 -1.36
C LEU A 75 5.13 -2.67 -0.61
N VAL A 76 3.93 -3.24 -0.64
CA VAL A 76 3.60 -4.49 0.05
C VAL A 76 3.60 -5.60 -1.00
N VAL A 77 4.48 -6.59 -0.84
CA VAL A 77 4.73 -7.58 -1.89
C VAL A 77 4.44 -9.00 -1.42
N GLY A 78 3.93 -9.80 -2.34
CA GLY A 78 3.82 -11.24 -2.20
C GLY A 78 5.19 -11.92 -2.07
N ALA A 79 5.19 -13.14 -1.53
CA ALA A 79 6.42 -13.88 -1.25
C ALA A 79 7.22 -14.20 -2.52
N SER A 80 6.57 -14.34 -3.68
CA SER A 80 7.26 -14.61 -4.95
C SER A 80 8.20 -13.46 -5.35
N HIS A 81 7.86 -12.22 -4.95
CA HIS A 81 8.66 -11.03 -5.23
C HIS A 81 9.94 -10.95 -4.41
N ARG A 82 10.13 -11.81 -3.39
CA ARG A 82 11.39 -11.88 -2.62
C ARG A 82 12.61 -12.19 -3.46
N ILE A 83 12.44 -12.77 -4.65
CA ILE A 83 13.54 -13.06 -5.58
C ILE A 83 14.03 -11.79 -6.30
N HIS A 84 13.23 -10.72 -6.28
CA HIS A 84 13.48 -9.45 -6.97
C HIS A 84 13.63 -8.24 -6.03
N ALA A 85 13.66 -8.46 -4.71
CA ALA A 85 13.77 -7.44 -3.67
C ALA A 85 15.19 -7.32 -3.11
#